data_AF-A0A2E8VSE0-F1
#
_entry.id   AF-A0A2E8VSE0-F1
#
_cell.length_a   1.000
_cell.length_b   1.000
_cell.length_c   1.000
_cell.angle_alpha   90.00
_cell.angle_beta   90.00
_cell.angle_gamma   90.00
#
_symmetry.space_group_name_H-M   'P 1'
#
loop_
_entity.id
_entity.type
_entity.pdbx_description
1 polymer ?
#
loop_
_entity_poly.entity_id
_entity_poly.type
_entity_poly.pdbx_seq_one_letter_code
_entity_poly.pdbx_strand_id
1 'polypeptide(L)'
;MPGHLPVRKPAAQVIALALCAALSLPALAQVVYIRDTLYVPLRGGQSTDHRILHRGLRSGTQLTVLDENPETKYSLVRTQDGLEGWLPTQYLTPEPVAQDQLDDARDRARAMESERDAANARVRQLELAGTDLQTQLEAALAAEASARNELDDLTRLAAGVIEVDEQNRALATSVTALNQEIDALHDANARLSDGTRQDWFLRGGGVVLAGLLVGFWLARRIYNRRNTGGWS
;
A
#
# COMPACT_ATOMS: atom_id res chain seq x y z
N MET A 1 -42.59 -61.42 85.42
CA MET A 1 -42.11 -60.29 84.60
C MET A 1 -40.62 -60.14 84.85
N PRO A 2 -39.80 -60.32 83.80
CA PRO A 2 -39.10 -59.17 83.24
C PRO A 2 -39.19 -59.14 81.71
N GLY A 3 -39.31 -57.94 81.15
CA GLY A 3 -39.41 -57.71 79.71
C GLY A 3 -38.03 -57.68 79.06
N HIS A 4 -37.83 -58.53 78.06
CA HIS A 4 -36.69 -58.46 77.15
C HIS A 4 -37.12 -57.67 75.92
N LEU A 5 -36.68 -56.41 75.82
CA LEU A 5 -36.81 -55.61 74.61
C LEU A 5 -35.89 -56.17 73.53
N PRO A 6 -36.34 -56.40 72.28
CA PRO A 6 -35.45 -56.76 71.20
C PRO A 6 -34.67 -55.52 70.75
N VAL A 7 -33.34 -55.59 70.86
CA VAL A 7 -32.40 -54.60 70.32
C VAL A 7 -32.58 -54.56 68.79
N ARG A 8 -33.09 -53.43 68.29
CA ARG A 8 -33.21 -53.15 66.86
C ARG A 8 -31.81 -53.26 66.22
N LYS A 9 -31.69 -54.00 65.12
CA LYS A 9 -30.46 -54.12 64.29
C LYS A 9 -30.49 -53.22 63.02
N PRO A 10 -30.75 -51.90 63.09
CA PRO A 10 -30.86 -51.09 61.87
C PRO A 10 -29.49 -50.80 61.25
N ALA A 11 -28.40 -50.79 62.04
CA ALA A 11 -27.09 -50.37 61.57
C ALA A 11 -26.47 -51.35 60.54
N ALA A 12 -26.60 -52.67 60.75
CA ALA A 12 -26.08 -53.67 59.83
C ALA A 12 -26.83 -53.67 58.48
N GLN A 13 -28.13 -53.38 58.50
CA GLN A 13 -28.96 -53.28 57.30
C GLN A 13 -28.62 -52.02 56.50
N VAL A 14 -28.36 -50.90 57.17
CA VAL A 14 -27.95 -49.65 56.51
C VAL A 14 -26.57 -49.79 55.87
N ILE A 15 -25.63 -50.47 56.53
CA ILE A 15 -24.28 -50.73 55.98
C ILE A 15 -24.35 -51.68 54.78
N ALA A 16 -25.15 -52.75 54.86
CA ALA A 16 -25.33 -53.66 53.73
C ALA A 16 -26.00 -52.99 52.52
N LEU A 17 -26.98 -52.10 52.75
CA LEU A 17 -27.63 -51.34 51.69
C LEU A 17 -26.67 -50.32 51.05
N ALA A 18 -25.86 -49.65 51.86
CA ALA A 18 -24.83 -48.73 51.38
C ALA A 18 -23.73 -49.45 50.58
N LEU A 19 -23.35 -50.67 50.99
CA LEU A 19 -22.39 -51.50 50.26
C LEU A 19 -22.96 -51.98 48.92
N CYS A 20 -24.23 -52.41 48.88
CA CYS A 20 -24.90 -52.78 47.62
C CYS A 20 -25.02 -51.59 46.65
N ALA A 21 -25.28 -50.38 47.15
CA ALA A 21 -25.31 -49.16 46.34
C ALA A 21 -23.92 -48.73 45.83
N ALA A 22 -22.86 -49.05 46.58
CA ALA A 22 -21.48 -48.78 46.17
C ALA A 22 -20.94 -49.79 45.14
N LEU A 23 -21.50 -51.00 45.06
CA LEU A 23 -21.14 -52.01 44.05
C LEU A 23 -21.91 -51.89 42.73
N SER A 24 -22.94 -51.03 42.64
CA SER A 24 -23.61 -50.72 41.38
C SER A 24 -22.77 -49.80 40.49
N LEU A 25 -21.73 -50.37 39.87
CA LEU A 25 -21.02 -49.73 38.76
C LEU A 25 -21.98 -49.56 37.58
N PRO A 26 -22.10 -48.36 36.98
CA PRO A 26 -22.91 -48.19 35.78
C PRO A 26 -22.29 -49.05 34.67
N ALA A 27 -23.07 -49.95 34.10
CA ALA A 27 -22.65 -50.67 32.91
C ALA A 27 -22.42 -49.65 31.78
N LEU A 28 -21.17 -49.54 31.31
CA LEU A 28 -20.82 -48.72 30.15
C LEU A 28 -21.47 -49.34 28.92
N ALA A 29 -22.66 -48.87 28.56
CA ALA A 29 -23.35 -49.31 27.36
C ALA A 29 -22.61 -48.78 26.13
N GLN A 30 -22.05 -49.68 25.32
CA GLN A 30 -21.42 -49.33 24.07
C GLN A 30 -22.48 -49.24 22.97
N VAL A 31 -22.61 -48.07 22.35
CA VAL A 31 -23.44 -47.91 21.15
C VAL A 31 -22.71 -48.57 19.99
N VAL A 32 -23.34 -49.58 19.39
CA VAL A 32 -22.84 -50.31 18.22
C VAL A 32 -23.85 -50.20 17.08
N TYR A 33 -23.37 -50.25 15.84
CA TYR A 33 -24.20 -50.14 14.64
C TYR A 33 -24.13 -51.42 13.81
N ILE A 34 -25.22 -51.75 13.13
CA ILE A 34 -25.26 -52.83 12.15
C ILE A 34 -24.48 -52.39 10.90
N ARG A 35 -23.65 -53.29 10.36
CA ARG A 35 -22.88 -53.02 9.15
C ARG A 35 -23.79 -53.09 7.93
N ASP A 36 -23.73 -52.08 7.06
CA ASP A 36 -24.51 -51.97 5.81
C ASP A 36 -23.91 -52.76 4.63
N THR A 37 -22.78 -53.46 4.85
CA THR A 37 -22.11 -54.24 3.82
C THR A 37 -22.69 -55.65 3.73
N LEU A 38 -23.22 -56.01 2.56
CA LEU A 38 -23.69 -57.35 2.27
C LEU A 38 -22.62 -58.14 1.49
N TYR A 39 -22.63 -59.45 1.66
CA TYR A 39 -21.81 -60.39 0.90
C TYR A 39 -22.72 -61.40 0.22
N VAL A 40 -22.70 -61.43 -1.11
CA VAL A 40 -23.55 -62.30 -1.92
C VAL A 40 -22.71 -63.38 -2.60
N PRO A 41 -23.00 -64.68 -2.39
CA PRO A 41 -22.25 -65.75 -3.03
C PRO A 41 -22.59 -65.85 -4.52
N LEU A 42 -21.57 -66.06 -5.35
CA LEU A 42 -21.73 -66.37 -6.76
C LEU A 42 -21.85 -67.88 -6.94
N ARG A 43 -22.85 -68.36 -7.69
CA ARG A 43 -23.16 -69.79 -7.80
C ARG A 43 -23.05 -70.30 -9.24
N GLY A 44 -22.84 -71.61 -9.40
CA GLY A 44 -22.78 -72.25 -10.72
C GLY A 44 -24.12 -72.45 -11.42
N GLY A 45 -25.25 -72.14 -10.78
CA GLY A 45 -26.58 -72.29 -11.35
C GLY A 45 -27.66 -71.49 -10.63
N GLN A 46 -28.87 -71.53 -11.16
CA GLN A 46 -30.00 -70.67 -10.80
C GLN A 46 -30.76 -71.14 -9.54
N SER A 47 -30.07 -71.75 -8.57
CA SER A 47 -30.66 -72.15 -7.29
C SER A 47 -29.64 -72.19 -6.15
N THR A 48 -30.13 -72.21 -4.92
CA THR A 48 -29.32 -72.28 -3.70
C THR A 48 -28.54 -73.60 -3.54
N ASP A 49 -28.94 -74.65 -4.25
CA ASP A 49 -28.32 -75.99 -4.16
C ASP A 49 -27.05 -76.10 -5.04
N HIS A 50 -26.85 -75.14 -5.94
CA HIS A 50 -25.68 -75.14 -6.81
C HIS A 50 -24.40 -74.74 -6.07
N ARG A 51 -23.28 -75.33 -6.54
CA ARG A 51 -21.93 -75.05 -6.03
C ARG A 51 -21.65 -73.55 -5.99
N ILE A 52 -21.10 -73.10 -4.86
CA ILE A 52 -20.60 -71.73 -4.69
C ILE A 52 -19.26 -71.62 -5.45
N LEU A 53 -19.24 -70.75 -6.46
CA LEU A 53 -18.05 -70.39 -7.23
C LEU A 53 -17.24 -69.31 -6.51
N HIS A 54 -17.93 -68.35 -5.87
CA HIS A 54 -17.30 -67.30 -5.07
C HIS A 54 -18.07 -67.11 -3.75
N ARG A 55 -17.36 -67.07 -2.62
CA ARG A 55 -17.96 -67.14 -1.27
C ARG A 55 -18.63 -65.87 -0.77
N GLY A 56 -18.38 -64.72 -1.40
CA GLY A 56 -19.04 -63.47 -1.02
C GLY A 56 -18.52 -62.28 -1.80
N LEU A 57 -19.20 -61.95 -2.91
CA LEU A 57 -19.01 -60.67 -3.58
C LEU A 57 -19.55 -59.57 -2.67
N ARG A 58 -18.72 -58.55 -2.40
CA ARG A 58 -19.09 -57.43 -1.54
C ARG A 58 -20.11 -56.53 -2.25
N SER A 59 -21.05 -55.92 -1.52
CA SER A 59 -21.86 -54.81 -2.04
C SER A 59 -20.98 -53.75 -2.73
N GLY A 60 -21.43 -53.27 -3.89
CA GLY A 60 -20.68 -52.30 -4.71
C GLY A 60 -19.67 -52.93 -5.67
N THR A 61 -19.46 -54.25 -5.63
CA THR A 61 -18.64 -54.93 -6.65
C THR A 61 -19.28 -54.72 -8.02
N GLN A 62 -18.52 -54.15 -8.96
CA GLN A 62 -19.00 -53.95 -10.32
C GLN A 62 -19.09 -55.30 -11.04
N LEU A 63 -20.23 -55.54 -11.67
CA LEU A 63 -20.54 -56.78 -12.39
C LEU A 63 -21.13 -56.43 -13.76
N THR A 64 -20.87 -57.29 -14.74
CA THR A 64 -21.53 -57.23 -16.05
C THR A 64 -22.62 -58.29 -16.08
N VAL A 65 -23.87 -57.89 -16.30
CA VAL A 65 -24.99 -58.84 -16.49
C VAL A 65 -24.92 -59.38 -17.93
N LEU A 66 -24.92 -60.71 -18.06
CA LEU A 66 -24.89 -61.42 -19.34
C LEU A 66 -26.26 -61.96 -19.73
N ASP A 67 -27.05 -62.42 -18.75
CA ASP A 67 -28.39 -62.97 -18.95
C ASP A 67 -29.24 -62.80 -17.68
N GLU A 68 -30.56 -62.80 -17.82
CA GLU A 68 -31.52 -62.69 -16.74
C GLU A 68 -32.69 -63.65 -16.93
N ASN A 69 -32.98 -64.45 -15.91
CA ASN A 69 -34.13 -65.35 -15.92
C ASN A 69 -35.21 -64.85 -14.95
N PRO A 70 -36.35 -64.32 -15.46
CA PRO A 70 -37.45 -63.83 -14.63
C PRO A 70 -38.16 -64.92 -13.82
N GLU A 71 -38.15 -66.17 -14.30
CA GLU A 71 -38.85 -67.28 -13.63
C GLU A 71 -38.11 -67.72 -12.37
N THR A 72 -36.78 -67.86 -12.48
CA THR A 72 -35.93 -68.27 -11.35
C THR A 72 -35.46 -67.09 -10.49
N LYS A 73 -35.55 -65.86 -11.00
CA LYS A 73 -35.07 -64.61 -10.36
C LYS A 73 -33.55 -64.60 -10.15
N TYR A 74 -32.82 -65.21 -11.09
CA TYR A 74 -31.36 -65.20 -11.13
C TYR A 74 -30.87 -64.52 -12.41
N SER A 75 -29.75 -63.82 -12.28
CA SER A 75 -29.02 -63.24 -13.39
C SER A 75 -27.64 -63.88 -13.50
N LEU A 76 -27.21 -64.17 -14.73
CA LEU A 76 -25.85 -64.58 -15.03
C LEU A 76 -24.99 -63.31 -15.08
N VAL A 77 -23.93 -63.28 -14.27
CA VAL A 77 -23.04 -62.12 -14.16
C VAL A 77 -21.59 -62.53 -14.39
N ARG A 78 -20.79 -61.61 -14.92
CA ARG A 78 -19.35 -61.71 -15.05
C ARG A 78 -18.67 -60.66 -14.17
N THR A 79 -17.73 -61.11 -13.35
CA THR A 79 -16.85 -60.24 -12.55
C THR A 79 -15.75 -59.63 -13.42
N GLN A 80 -15.08 -58.57 -12.94
CA GLN A 80 -13.94 -57.97 -13.66
C GLN A 80 -12.79 -58.98 -13.90
N ASP A 81 -12.62 -59.95 -13.00
CA ASP A 81 -11.63 -61.02 -13.11
C ASP A 81 -12.01 -62.11 -14.14
N GLY A 82 -13.15 -61.96 -14.82
CA GLY A 82 -13.65 -62.89 -15.84
C GLY A 82 -14.42 -64.09 -15.28
N LEU A 83 -14.60 -64.22 -13.96
CA LEU A 83 -15.39 -65.29 -13.37
C LEU A 83 -16.89 -65.06 -13.64
N GLU A 84 -17.55 -66.09 -14.18
CA GLU A 84 -18.98 -66.10 -14.47
C GLU A 84 -19.76 -66.95 -13.47
N GLY A 85 -20.98 -66.53 -13.17
CA GLY A 85 -21.91 -67.32 -12.37
C GLY A 85 -23.24 -66.63 -12.17
N TRP A 86 -24.14 -67.35 -11.51
CA TRP A 86 -25.50 -66.92 -11.24
C TRP A 86 -25.62 -66.26 -9.87
N LEU A 87 -26.35 -65.15 -9.82
CA LEU A 87 -26.59 -64.36 -8.62
C LEU A 87 -28.07 -63.91 -8.58
N PRO A 88 -28.72 -63.85 -7.39
CA PRO A 88 -30.12 -63.45 -7.33
C PRO A 88 -30.32 -61.98 -7.76
N THR A 89 -31.25 -61.75 -8.68
CA THR A 89 -31.42 -60.45 -9.34
C THR A 89 -31.76 -59.31 -8.37
N GLN A 90 -32.41 -59.62 -7.24
CA GLN A 90 -32.76 -58.66 -6.19
C GLN A 90 -31.56 -57.93 -5.54
N TYR A 91 -30.34 -58.45 -5.70
CA TYR A 91 -29.12 -57.83 -5.17
C TYR A 91 -28.37 -57.00 -6.22
N LEU A 92 -28.86 -56.99 -7.47
CA LEU A 92 -28.28 -56.23 -8.55
C LEU A 92 -29.03 -54.90 -8.68
N THR A 93 -28.29 -53.81 -8.76
CA THR A 93 -28.79 -52.47 -9.04
C THR A 93 -27.95 -51.86 -10.16
N PRO A 94 -28.55 -51.08 -11.07
CA PRO A 94 -27.80 -50.36 -12.09
C PRO A 94 -26.99 -49.18 -11.51
N GLU A 95 -27.31 -48.73 -10.31
CA GLU A 95 -26.67 -47.58 -9.65
C GLU A 95 -25.57 -48.03 -8.67
N PRO A 96 -24.50 -47.22 -8.47
CA PRO A 96 -23.50 -47.48 -7.44
C PRO A 96 -24.11 -47.56 -6.04
N VAL A 97 -23.46 -48.28 -5.12
CA VAL A 97 -23.97 -48.37 -3.74
C VAL A 97 -23.85 -47.03 -3.02
N ALA A 98 -24.70 -46.83 -2.01
CA ALA A 98 -24.78 -45.57 -1.26
C ALA A 98 -23.43 -45.10 -0.70
N GLN A 99 -22.55 -46.03 -0.30
CA GLN A 99 -21.21 -45.70 0.17
C GLN A 99 -20.36 -45.02 -0.92
N ASP A 100 -20.34 -45.58 -2.12
CA ASP A 100 -19.55 -45.05 -3.24
C ASP A 100 -20.12 -43.69 -3.70
N GLN A 101 -21.45 -43.55 -3.72
CA GLN A 101 -22.10 -42.27 -4.01
C GLN A 101 -21.77 -41.20 -2.96
N LEU A 102 -21.70 -41.58 -1.68
CA LEU A 102 -21.35 -40.67 -0.59
C LEU A 102 -19.89 -40.23 -0.68
N ASP A 103 -18.98 -41.13 -1.01
CA ASP A 103 -17.57 -40.81 -1.16
C ASP A 103 -17.35 -39.88 -2.37
N ASP A 104 -18.00 -40.16 -3.52
CA ASP A 104 -17.99 -39.26 -4.68
C ASP A 104 -18.61 -37.88 -4.35
N ALA A 105 -19.75 -37.84 -3.64
CA ALA A 105 -20.36 -36.59 -3.22
C ALA A 105 -19.46 -35.78 -2.28
N ARG A 106 -18.74 -36.44 -1.36
CA ARG A 106 -17.76 -35.81 -0.47
C ARG A 106 -16.56 -35.28 -1.23
N ASP A 107 -16.09 -36.00 -2.23
CA ASP A 107 -14.98 -35.56 -3.09
C ASP A 107 -15.37 -34.33 -3.90
N ARG A 108 -16.57 -34.34 -4.50
CA ARG A 108 -17.14 -33.18 -5.18
C ARG A 108 -17.31 -31.98 -4.24
N ALA A 109 -17.82 -32.19 -3.03
CA ALA A 109 -17.95 -31.13 -2.03
C ALA A 109 -16.60 -30.53 -1.65
N ARG A 110 -15.57 -31.37 -1.40
CA ARG A 110 -14.21 -30.93 -1.09
C ARG A 110 -13.59 -30.13 -2.24
N ALA A 111 -13.79 -30.57 -3.49
CA ALA A 111 -13.34 -29.85 -4.67
C ALA A 111 -14.01 -28.48 -4.79
N MET A 112 -15.34 -28.42 -4.65
CA MET A 112 -16.11 -27.17 -4.69
C MET A 112 -15.73 -26.20 -3.57
N GLU A 113 -15.46 -26.70 -2.35
CA GLU A 113 -14.98 -25.88 -1.24
C GLU A 113 -13.61 -25.26 -1.55
N SER A 114 -12.69 -26.06 -2.12
CA SER A 114 -11.37 -25.58 -2.54
C SER A 114 -11.47 -24.53 -3.66
N GLU A 115 -12.33 -24.74 -4.65
CA GLU A 115 -12.57 -23.78 -5.73
C GLU A 115 -13.17 -22.48 -5.19
N ARG A 116 -14.15 -22.58 -4.29
CA ARG A 116 -14.74 -21.42 -3.61
C ARG A 116 -13.66 -20.64 -2.85
N ASP A 117 -12.78 -21.31 -2.13
CA ASP A 117 -11.71 -20.64 -1.38
C ASP A 117 -10.71 -19.92 -2.29
N ALA A 118 -10.33 -20.56 -3.40
CA ALA A 118 -9.49 -19.94 -4.41
C ALA A 118 -10.18 -18.73 -5.07
N ALA A 119 -11.47 -18.84 -5.41
CA ALA A 119 -12.26 -17.74 -5.96
C ALA A 119 -12.37 -16.57 -4.97
N ASN A 120 -12.66 -16.85 -3.70
CA ASN A 120 -12.72 -15.85 -2.63
C ASN A 120 -11.37 -15.15 -2.41
N ALA A 121 -10.26 -15.90 -2.47
CA ALA A 121 -8.92 -15.32 -2.41
C ALA A 121 -8.65 -14.39 -3.59
N ARG A 122 -9.09 -14.76 -4.79
CA ARG A 122 -8.95 -13.94 -6.00
C ARG A 122 -9.79 -12.67 -5.95
N VAL A 123 -11.03 -12.76 -5.44
CA VAL A 123 -11.88 -11.57 -5.22
C VAL A 123 -11.19 -10.59 -4.27
N ARG A 124 -10.70 -11.07 -3.11
CA ARG A 124 -9.95 -10.20 -2.16
C ARG A 124 -8.72 -9.56 -2.80
N GLN A 125 -7.98 -10.31 -3.62
CA GLN A 125 -6.83 -9.77 -4.34
C GLN A 125 -7.23 -8.68 -5.34
N LEU A 126 -8.32 -8.88 -6.09
CA LEU A 126 -8.84 -7.90 -7.04
C LEU A 126 -9.37 -6.65 -6.35
N GLU A 127 -10.02 -6.78 -5.19
CA GLU A 127 -10.46 -5.65 -4.38
C GLU A 127 -9.26 -4.81 -3.91
N LEU A 128 -8.22 -5.46 -3.36
CA LEU A 128 -6.99 -4.78 -2.96
C LEU A 128 -6.31 -4.07 -4.15
N ALA A 129 -6.18 -4.77 -5.29
CA ALA A 129 -5.61 -4.18 -6.50
C ALA A 129 -6.46 -3.00 -7.01
N GLY A 130 -7.79 -3.09 -6.92
CA GLY A 130 -8.69 -2.00 -7.28
C GLY A 130 -8.49 -0.78 -6.39
N THR A 131 -8.39 -0.97 -5.06
CA THR A 131 -8.12 0.13 -4.12
C THR A 131 -6.75 0.79 -4.33
N ASP A 132 -5.73 -0.02 -4.62
CA ASP A 132 -4.38 0.47 -4.90
C ASP A 132 -4.34 1.27 -6.21
N LEU A 133 -4.95 0.72 -7.28
CA LEU A 133 -5.01 1.40 -8.58
C LEU A 133 -5.79 2.72 -8.49
N GLN A 134 -6.87 2.76 -7.69
CA GLN A 134 -7.60 4.00 -7.45
C GLN A 134 -6.75 5.04 -6.70
N THR A 135 -5.99 4.61 -5.68
CA THR A 135 -5.07 5.50 -4.96
C THR A 135 -3.98 6.04 -5.90
N GLN A 136 -3.42 5.18 -6.76
CA GLN A 136 -2.44 5.60 -7.75
C GLN A 136 -3.02 6.58 -8.78
N LEU A 137 -4.27 6.36 -9.21
CA LEU A 137 -4.96 7.27 -10.13
C LEU A 137 -5.17 8.65 -9.50
N GLU A 138 -5.64 8.70 -8.25
CA GLU A 138 -5.82 9.95 -7.52
C GLU A 138 -4.48 10.69 -7.32
N ALA A 139 -3.40 9.97 -6.98
CA ALA A 139 -2.07 10.54 -6.87
C ALA A 139 -1.54 11.07 -8.22
N ALA A 140 -1.75 10.34 -9.32
CA ALA A 140 -1.35 10.76 -10.65
C ALA A 140 -2.10 12.02 -11.10
N LEU A 141 -3.41 12.10 -10.85
CA LEU A 141 -4.21 13.29 -11.14
C LEU A 141 -3.76 14.50 -10.33
N ALA A 142 -3.44 14.32 -9.05
CA ALA A 142 -2.89 15.39 -8.20
C ALA A 142 -1.52 15.87 -8.70
N ALA A 143 -0.64 14.94 -9.10
CA ALA A 143 0.66 15.26 -9.67
C ALA A 143 0.53 16.01 -11.01
N GLU A 144 -0.40 15.59 -11.87
CA GLU A 144 -0.68 16.27 -13.13
C GLU A 144 -1.17 17.71 -12.89
N ALA A 145 -2.10 17.91 -11.95
CA ALA A 145 -2.58 19.23 -11.59
C ALA A 145 -1.45 20.13 -11.07
N SER A 146 -0.56 19.60 -10.23
CA SER A 146 0.62 20.32 -9.73
C SER A 146 1.56 20.71 -10.86
N ALA A 147 1.89 19.78 -11.75
CA ALA A 147 2.77 20.02 -12.89
C ALA A 147 2.20 21.08 -13.85
N ARG A 148 0.88 21.09 -14.07
CA ARG A 148 0.21 22.13 -14.86
C ARG A 148 0.31 23.51 -14.22
N ASN A 149 0.11 23.59 -12.90
CA ASN A 149 0.24 24.87 -12.18
C ASN A 149 1.67 25.40 -12.23
N GLU A 150 2.67 24.54 -12.02
CA GLU A 150 4.08 24.92 -12.11
C GLU A 150 4.45 25.40 -13.51
N LEU A 151 3.89 24.77 -14.55
CA LEU A 151 4.09 25.19 -15.93
C LEU A 151 3.45 26.55 -16.23
N ASP A 152 2.26 26.83 -15.68
CA ASP A 152 1.63 28.16 -15.76
C ASP A 152 2.48 29.22 -15.03
N ASP A 153 2.95 28.91 -13.82
CA ASP A 153 3.82 29.79 -13.04
C ASP A 153 5.12 30.12 -13.78
N LEU A 154 5.80 29.11 -14.34
CA LEU A 154 7.00 29.30 -15.14
C LEU A 154 6.72 30.13 -16.39
N THR A 155 5.58 29.91 -17.04
CA THR A 155 5.18 30.69 -18.22
C THR A 155 4.95 32.16 -17.86
N ARG A 156 4.28 32.43 -16.73
CA ARG A 156 4.09 33.81 -16.22
C ARG A 156 5.40 34.47 -15.81
N LEU A 157 6.28 33.74 -15.12
CA LEU A 157 7.59 34.24 -14.72
C LEU A 157 8.44 34.57 -15.95
N ALA A 158 8.46 33.69 -16.95
CA ALA A 158 9.17 33.91 -18.21
C ALA A 158 8.63 35.13 -18.96
N ALA A 159 7.31 35.35 -18.96
CA ALA A 159 6.72 36.56 -19.53
C ALA A 159 7.18 37.84 -18.78
N GLY A 160 7.34 37.78 -17.46
CA GLY A 160 7.84 38.89 -16.64
C GLY A 160 9.32 39.21 -16.82
N VAL A 161 10.14 38.27 -17.32
CA VAL A 161 11.58 38.52 -17.57
C VAL A 161 11.81 39.62 -18.61
N ILE A 162 10.92 39.75 -19.60
CA ILE A 162 11.03 40.80 -20.64
C ILE A 162 10.88 42.19 -20.01
N GLU A 163 9.90 42.37 -19.14
CA GLU A 163 9.67 43.62 -18.41
C GLU A 163 10.86 43.99 -17.52
N VAL A 164 11.42 43.00 -16.80
CA VAL A 164 12.60 43.22 -15.95
C VAL A 164 13.84 43.59 -16.77
N ASP A 165 14.04 42.98 -17.94
CA ASP A 165 15.13 43.35 -18.86
C ASP A 165 14.97 44.78 -19.37
N GLU A 166 13.76 45.18 -19.74
CA GLU A 166 13.46 46.54 -20.17
C GLU A 166 13.73 47.57 -19.06
N GLN A 167 13.29 47.28 -17.82
CA GLN A 167 13.58 48.12 -16.66
C GLN A 167 15.07 48.24 -16.37
N ASN A 168 15.82 47.14 -16.46
CA ASN A 168 17.28 47.15 -16.29
C ASN A 168 17.98 48.00 -17.35
N ARG A 169 17.58 47.90 -18.62
CA ARG A 169 18.11 48.74 -19.71
C ARG A 169 17.79 50.22 -19.52
N ALA A 170 16.55 50.53 -19.11
CA ALA A 170 16.14 51.89 -18.80
C ALA A 170 16.97 52.46 -17.65
N LEU A 171 17.12 51.71 -16.56
CA LEU A 171 17.91 52.13 -15.40
C LEU A 171 19.40 52.32 -15.76
N ALA A 172 19.99 51.42 -16.55
CA ALA A 172 21.36 51.56 -17.03
C ALA A 172 21.56 52.82 -17.90
N THR A 173 20.55 53.14 -18.72
CA THR A 173 20.54 54.37 -19.52
C THR A 173 20.45 55.61 -18.61
N SER A 174 19.58 55.58 -17.60
CA SER A 174 19.49 56.66 -16.60
C SER A 174 20.79 56.85 -15.85
N VAL A 175 21.44 55.78 -15.36
CA VAL A 175 22.73 55.87 -14.67
C VAL A 175 23.79 56.54 -15.57
N THR A 176 23.83 56.16 -16.84
CA THR A 176 24.76 56.76 -17.81
C THR A 176 24.47 58.25 -18.01
N ALA A 177 23.20 58.62 -18.17
CA ALA A 177 22.78 60.01 -18.33
C ALA A 177 23.08 60.86 -17.09
N LEU A 178 22.77 60.36 -15.89
CA LEU A 178 23.08 61.06 -14.63
C LEU A 178 24.59 61.23 -14.44
N ASN A 179 25.42 60.24 -14.79
CA ASN A 179 26.87 60.37 -14.72
C ASN A 179 27.38 61.44 -15.68
N GLN A 180 26.87 61.48 -16.91
CA GLN A 180 27.20 62.54 -17.87
C GLN A 180 26.78 63.93 -17.36
N GLU A 181 25.65 64.03 -16.66
CA GLU A 181 25.20 65.27 -16.03
C GLU A 181 26.11 65.69 -14.87
N ILE A 182 26.53 64.75 -14.02
CA ILE A 182 27.51 65.00 -12.95
C ILE A 182 28.83 65.52 -13.54
N ASP A 183 29.34 64.88 -14.59
CA ASP A 183 30.59 65.29 -15.25
C ASP A 183 30.44 66.70 -15.85
N ALA A 184 29.33 66.99 -16.53
CA ALA A 184 29.04 68.31 -17.07
C ALA A 184 28.93 69.39 -15.99
N LEU A 185 28.30 69.07 -14.84
CA LEU A 185 28.20 69.98 -13.69
C LEU A 185 29.57 70.21 -13.04
N HIS A 186 30.40 69.17 -12.92
CA HIS A 186 31.78 69.31 -12.44
C HIS A 186 32.61 70.19 -13.37
N ASP A 187 32.54 69.98 -14.68
CA ASP A 187 33.24 70.81 -15.67
C ASP A 187 32.76 72.27 -15.63
N ALA A 188 31.44 72.50 -15.53
CA ALA A 188 30.88 73.83 -15.39
C ALA A 188 31.35 74.53 -14.11
N ASN A 189 31.36 73.80 -12.98
CA ASN A 189 31.84 74.31 -11.70
C ASN A 189 33.35 74.61 -11.73
N ALA A 190 34.16 73.72 -12.32
CA ALA A 190 35.59 73.91 -12.49
C ALA A 190 35.89 75.17 -13.34
N ARG A 191 35.17 75.36 -14.46
CA ARG A 191 35.29 76.56 -15.30
C ARG A 191 34.91 77.85 -14.56
N LEU A 192 33.81 77.84 -13.80
CA LEU A 192 33.40 78.97 -12.97
C LEU A 192 34.43 79.28 -11.87
N SER A 193 34.99 78.23 -11.25
CA SER A 193 36.05 78.35 -10.23
C SER A 193 37.34 78.92 -10.80
N ASP A 194 37.77 78.44 -11.97
CA ASP A 194 38.99 78.90 -12.64
C ASP A 194 38.87 80.35 -13.10
N GLY A 195 37.73 80.73 -13.70
CA GLY A 195 37.47 82.14 -14.05
C GLY A 195 37.49 83.05 -12.82
N THR A 196 36.86 82.61 -11.73
CA THR A 196 36.87 83.37 -10.46
C THR A 196 38.28 83.47 -9.89
N ARG A 197 39.06 82.38 -9.86
CA ARG A 197 40.45 82.38 -9.36
C ARG A 197 41.34 83.31 -10.18
N GLN A 198 41.21 83.33 -11.51
CA GLN A 198 41.95 84.25 -12.37
C GLN A 198 41.60 85.70 -12.06
N ASP A 199 40.33 86.05 -11.91
CA ASP A 199 39.91 87.42 -11.58
C ASP A 199 40.40 87.88 -10.19
N TRP A 200 40.40 87.00 -9.20
CA TRP A 200 40.96 87.30 -7.87
C TRP A 200 42.48 87.45 -7.92
N PHE A 201 43.18 86.64 -8.73
CA PHE A 201 44.62 86.75 -8.92
C PHE A 201 45.03 88.04 -9.65
N LEU A 202 44.33 88.42 -10.73
CA LEU A 202 44.58 89.68 -11.42
C LEU A 202 44.32 90.89 -10.51
N ARG A 203 43.23 90.88 -9.72
CA ARG A 203 42.94 91.94 -8.75
C ARG A 203 43.98 91.97 -7.62
N GLY A 204 44.35 90.82 -7.07
CA GLY A 204 45.38 90.72 -6.03
C GLY A 204 46.76 91.16 -6.52
N GLY A 205 47.18 90.69 -7.69
CA GLY A 205 48.44 91.10 -8.35
C GLY A 205 48.46 92.59 -8.65
N GLY A 206 47.36 93.16 -9.13
CA GLY A 206 47.21 94.60 -9.34
C GLY A 206 47.39 95.42 -8.05
N VAL A 207 46.79 94.97 -6.93
CA VAL A 207 46.93 95.62 -5.61
C VAL A 207 48.38 95.59 -5.12
N VAL A 208 49.08 94.46 -5.26
CA VAL A 208 50.49 94.33 -4.86
C VAL A 208 51.38 95.24 -5.71
N LEU A 209 51.18 95.28 -7.03
CA LEU A 209 51.94 96.14 -7.96
C LEU A 209 51.72 97.62 -7.65
N ALA A 210 50.47 98.03 -7.40
CA ALA A 210 50.13 99.39 -6.98
C ALA A 210 50.80 99.75 -5.64
N GLY A 211 50.77 98.85 -4.65
CA GLY A 211 51.44 99.04 -3.37
C GLY A 211 52.95 99.23 -3.51
N LEU A 212 53.60 98.46 -4.39
CA LEU A 212 55.03 98.56 -4.67
C LEU A 212 55.39 99.89 -5.37
N LEU A 213 54.61 100.32 -6.35
CA LEU A 213 54.80 101.61 -7.03
C LEU A 213 54.64 102.80 -6.07
N VAL A 214 53.62 102.78 -5.23
CA VAL A 214 53.38 103.81 -4.21
C VAL A 214 54.53 103.83 -3.18
N GLY A 215 54.94 102.66 -2.68
CA GLY A 215 56.07 102.52 -1.76
C GLY A 215 57.39 103.04 -2.37
N PHE A 216 57.67 102.70 -3.62
CA PHE A 216 58.84 103.18 -4.35
C PHE A 216 58.82 104.70 -4.55
N TRP A 217 57.67 105.26 -4.92
CA TRP A 217 57.52 106.71 -5.12
C TRP A 217 57.73 107.50 -3.82
N LEU A 218 57.18 107.01 -2.70
CA LEU A 218 57.42 107.56 -1.37
C LEU A 218 58.89 107.45 -0.95
N ALA A 219 59.53 106.30 -1.15
CA ALA A 219 60.94 106.09 -0.82
C ALA A 219 61.85 107.06 -1.61
N ARG A 220 61.60 107.24 -2.92
CA ARG A 220 62.38 108.16 -3.75
C ARG A 220 62.19 109.62 -3.36
N ARG A 221 60.99 110.03 -2.93
CA ARG A 221 60.74 111.40 -2.46
C ARG A 221 61.43 111.71 -1.14
N ILE A 222 61.62 110.71 -0.27
CA ILE A 222 62.26 110.88 1.04
C ILE A 222 63.80 110.86 0.93
N TYR A 223 64.37 110.12 -0.03
CA TYR A 223 65.83 110.01 -0.20
C TYR A 223 66.52 111.29 -0.74
N ASN A 224 65.78 112.20 -1.39
CA ASN A 224 66.34 113.42 -2.01
C ASN A 224 66.31 114.68 -1.13
N ARG A 225 66.42 114.55 0.20
CA ARG A 225 66.65 115.70 1.10
C ARG A 225 67.84 115.45 2.04
N ARG A 226 68.95 116.14 1.74
CA ARG A 226 70.20 116.48 2.49
C ARG A 226 71.37 116.32 1.51
N ASN A 227 72.25 117.27 1.21
CA ASN A 227 72.66 118.58 1.73
C ASN A 227 73.08 119.41 0.50
N THR A 228 73.09 120.75 0.50
CA THR A 228 74.16 121.58 1.08
C THR A 228 73.69 123.01 1.36
N GLY A 229 74.12 123.56 2.50
CA GLY A 229 74.05 125.00 2.80
C GLY A 229 75.28 125.77 2.30
N GLY A 230 75.16 127.10 2.24
CA GLY A 230 76.26 128.02 1.93
C GLY A 230 75.83 129.49 1.69
N TRP A 231 75.77 130.27 2.78
CA TRP A 231 75.97 131.73 3.00
C TRP A 231 75.74 132.81 1.91
N SER A 232 74.84 133.75 2.23
CA SER A 232 75.06 135.22 2.26
C SER A 232 74.08 135.85 3.26
#